data_AF-A0A3M9Z3F4-F1
#
_entry.id   AF-A0A3M9Z3F4-F1
#
_cell.length_a   1.000
_cell.length_b   1.000
_cell.length_c   1.000
_cell.angle_alpha   90.00
_cell.angle_beta   90.00
_cell.angle_gamma   90.00
#
_symmetry.space_group_name_H-M   'P 1'
#
loop_
_entity.id
_entity.type
_entity.pdbx_description
1 polymer ?
#
loop_
_entity_poly.entity_id
_entity_poly.type
_entity_poly.pdbx_seq_one_letter_code
_entity_poly.pdbx_strand_id
1 'polypeptide(L)' 'MHSDDWFRNDSFQIERIEAASHALNQALQSLYERDYASARNLVTFTKQVLEELLLDCEHHVQAEALLNQVRYYEQSIN' A
#
# COMPACT_ATOMS: atom_id res chain seq x y z
N MET A 1 -21.87 12.67 10.09
CA MET A 1 -21.00 11.91 11.02
C MET A 1 -20.32 10.83 10.19
N HIS A 2 -19.27 11.16 9.43
CA HIS A 2 -18.49 10.25 8.57
C HIS A 2 -17.07 10.80 8.41
N SER A 3 -16.37 11.00 9.53
CA SER A 3 -14.96 11.45 9.55
C SER A 3 -13.96 10.33 9.84
N ASP A 4 -14.45 9.12 10.16
CA ASP A 4 -13.61 8.05 10.71
C ASP A 4 -13.12 7.04 9.66
N ASP A 5 -13.65 7.08 8.45
CA ASP A 5 -13.29 6.13 7.39
C ASP A 5 -11.95 6.46 6.72
N TRP A 6 -11.52 7.73 6.73
CA TRP A 6 -10.21 8.15 6.19
C TRP A 6 -9.04 7.72 7.08
N PHE A 7 -9.15 7.87 8.41
CA PHE A 7 -8.11 7.44 9.34
C PHE A 7 -7.92 5.92 9.36
N ARG A 8 -8.99 5.15 9.13
CA ARG A 8 -8.90 3.69 9.01
C ARG A 8 -8.08 3.25 7.81
N ASN A 9 -8.07 4.03 6.73
CA ASN A 9 -7.39 3.67 5.50
C ASN A 9 -5.86 3.81 5.64
N ASP A 10 -5.39 4.86 6.32
CA ASP A 10 -3.97 5.05 6.61
C ASP A 10 -3.44 3.96 7.55
N SER A 11 -4.22 3.59 8.59
CA SER A 11 -3.88 2.46 9.48
C SER A 11 -3.76 1.16 8.69
N PHE A 12 -4.69 0.91 7.76
CA PHE A 12 -4.69 -0.31 6.96
C PHE A 12 -3.49 -0.39 5.98
N GLN A 13 -3.08 0.73 5.38
CA GLN A 13 -1.89 0.76 4.52
C GLN A 13 -0.61 0.53 5.32
N ILE A 14 -0.49 1.13 6.51
CA ILE A 14 0.65 0.91 7.42
C ILE A 14 0.72 -0.56 7.83
N GLU A 15 -0.40 -1.17 8.24
CA GLU A 15 -0.47 -2.58 8.60
C GLU A 15 0.00 -3.51 7.46
N ARG A 16 -0.35 -3.18 6.21
CA ARG A 16 0.10 -3.94 5.03
C ARG A 16 1.60 -3.81 4.79
N ILE A 17 2.18 -2.62 4.96
CA ILE A 17 3.64 -2.40 4.87
C ILE A 17 4.37 -3.19 5.96
N GLU A 18 3.85 -3.18 7.19
CA GLU A 18 4.41 -3.94 8.31
C GLU A 18 4.34 -5.45 8.05
N ALA A 19 3.22 -5.95 7.54
CA ALA A 19 3.06 -7.35 7.15
C ALA A 19 4.04 -7.76 6.05
N ALA A 20 4.19 -6.93 5.01
CA ALA A 20 5.13 -7.16 3.92
C ALA A 20 6.59 -7.20 4.43
N SER A 21 6.95 -6.27 5.32
CA SER A 21 8.28 -6.19 5.93
C SER A 21 8.56 -7.39 6.83
N HIS A 22 7.57 -7.82 7.63
CA HIS A 22 7.69 -9.00 8.47
C HIS A 22 7.90 -10.26 7.64
N ALA A 23 7.10 -10.46 6.58
CA ALA A 23 7.26 -11.59 5.67
C ALA A 23 8.62 -11.61 4.96
N LEU A 24 9.16 -10.45 4.60
CA LEU A 24 10.52 -10.32 4.05
C LEU A 24 11.59 -10.78 5.04
N ASN A 25 11.49 -10.37 6.31
CA ASN A 25 12.41 -10.80 7.35
C ASN A 25 12.33 -12.32 7.58
N GLN A 26 11.12 -12.89 7.56
CA GLN A 26 10.94 -14.34 7.63
C GLN A 26 11.54 -15.04 6.41
N ALA A 27 11.40 -14.47 5.21
CA ALA A 27 11.99 -15.04 3.99
C ALA A 27 13.52 -15.11 4.09
N LEU A 28 14.15 -14.06 4.62
CA LEU A 28 15.60 -14.02 4.86
C LEU A 28 16.02 -15.12 5.85
N GLN A 29 15.26 -15.32 6.92
CA GLN A 29 15.50 -16.40 7.86
C GLN A 29 15.37 -17.78 7.20
N SER A 30 14.32 -18.02 6.43
CA SER A 30 14.15 -19.28 5.68
C SER A 30 15.29 -19.53 4.69
N LEU A 31 15.83 -18.49 4.05
CA LEU A 31 17.01 -18.61 3.19
C LEU A 31 18.25 -19.05 3.96
N TYR A 32 18.47 -18.49 5.15
CA TYR A 32 19.57 -18.89 6.03
C TYR A 32 19.46 -20.36 6.45
N GLU A 33 18.24 -20.81 6.75
CA GLU A 33 17.91 -22.19 7.10
C GLU A 33 17.88 -23.15 5.90
N ARG A 34 18.11 -22.64 4.68
CA ARG A 34 18.03 -23.38 3.40
C ARG A 34 16.64 -23.93 3.09
N ASP A 35 15.60 -23.38 3.72
CA ASP A 35 14.21 -23.61 3.35
C ASP A 35 13.82 -22.67 2.20
N TYR A 36 14.25 -23.05 0.99
CA TYR A 36 14.00 -22.27 -0.22
C TYR A 36 12.52 -22.23 -0.61
N ALA A 37 11.74 -23.24 -0.21
CA ALA A 37 10.31 -23.29 -0.52
C ALA A 37 9.55 -22.23 0.29
N SER A 38 9.78 -22.17 1.60
CA SER A 38 9.19 -21.15 2.47
C SER A 38 9.67 -19.75 2.09
N ALA A 39 10.96 -19.57 1.82
CA ALA A 39 11.50 -18.29 1.36
C ALA A 39 10.80 -17.80 0.08
N ARG A 40 10.60 -18.66 -0.91
CA ARG A 40 9.92 -18.32 -2.16
C ARG A 40 8.46 -17.92 -1.94
N ASN A 41 7.75 -18.64 -1.07
CA ASN A 41 6.35 -18.33 -0.77
C ASN A 41 6.24 -16.96 -0.09
N LEU A 42 7.09 -16.69 0.89
CA LEU A 42 7.11 -15.42 1.62
C LEU A 42 7.47 -14.24 0.70
N VAL A 43 8.47 -14.38 -0.18
CA VAL A 43 8.80 -13.36 -1.20
C VAL A 43 7.64 -13.12 -2.15
N THR A 44 6.95 -14.18 -2.57
CA THR A 44 5.79 -14.06 -3.47
C THR A 44 4.65 -13.30 -2.78
N PHE A 45 4.36 -13.62 -1.52
CA PHE A 45 3.38 -12.91 -0.71
C PHE A 45 3.73 -11.43 -0.54
N THR A 46 4.97 -11.13 -0.12
CA THR A 46 5.44 -9.74 0.02
C THR A 46 5.27 -8.98 -1.30
N LYS A 47 5.65 -9.59 -2.43
CA LYS A 47 5.52 -8.96 -3.74
C LYS A 47 4.07 -8.59 -4.05
N GLN A 48 3.13 -9.52 -3.84
CA GLN A 48 1.70 -9.26 -4.08
C GLN A 48 1.19 -8.08 -3.24
N VAL A 49 1.50 -8.06 -1.94
CA VAL A 49 1.08 -6.97 -1.04
C VAL A 49 1.63 -5.62 -1.50
N LEU A 50 2.89 -5.57 -1.92
CA LEU A 50 3.52 -4.32 -2.39
C LEU A 50 2.98 -3.86 -3.75
N GLU A 51 2.66 -4.79 -4.66
CA GLU A 51 2.04 -4.46 -5.95
C GLU A 51 0.65 -3.86 -5.78
N GLU A 52 -0.16 -4.42 -4.87
CA GLU A 52 -1.47 -3.87 -4.55
C GLU A 52 -1.38 -2.49 -3.88
N LEU A 53 -0.44 -2.30 -2.93
CA LEU A 53 -0.20 -0.99 -2.31
C LEU A 53 0.24 0.07 -3.33
N LEU A 54 1.05 -0.32 -4.31
CA LEU A 54 1.48 0.58 -5.37
C LEU A 54 0.28 1.05 -6.21
N LEU A 55 -0.62 0.14 -6.55
CA LEU A 55 -1.85 0.46 -7.28
C LEU A 55 -2.75 1.42 -6.49
N ASP A 56 -2.90 1.20 -5.17
CA ASP A 56 -3.66 2.10 -4.29
C ASP A 56 -3.05 3.52 -4.28
N CYS A 57 -1.73 3.63 -4.21
CA CYS A 57 -1.02 4.91 -4.31
C CYS A 57 -1.23 5.60 -5.65
N GLU A 58 -1.20 4.86 -6.77
CA GLU A 58 -1.48 5.42 -8.10
C GLU A 58 -2.90 5.99 -8.19
N HIS A 59 -3.89 5.29 -7.66
CA HIS A 59 -5.27 5.78 -7.57
C HIS A 59 -5.37 7.05 -6.71
N HIS A 60 -4.65 7.12 -5.59
CA HIS A 60 -4.61 8.33 -4.76
C HIS A 60 -4.05 9.54 -5.53
N VAL A 61 -2.94 9.37 -6.25
CA VAL A 61 -2.35 10.43 -7.09
C VAL A 61 -3.32 10.91 -8.16
N GLN A 62 -4.04 9.99 -8.81
CA GLN A 62 -5.04 10.35 -9.82
C GLN A 62 -6.22 11.12 -9.20
N ALA A 63 -6.72 10.69 -8.04
CA ALA A 63 -7.79 11.37 -7.33
C ALA A 63 -7.39 12.79 -6.90
N GLU A 64 -6.16 12.96 -6.40
CA GLU A 64 -5.61 14.26 -6.04
C GLU A 64 -5.50 15.20 -7.25
N ALA A 65 -5.05 14.68 -8.40
CA ALA A 65 -4.99 15.45 -9.64
C ALA A 65 -6.38 15.95 -10.09
N LEU A 66 -7.39 15.09 -10.04
CA LEU A 66 -8.78 15.47 -10.34
C LEU A 66 -9.32 16.51 -9.35
N LEU A 67 -9.03 16.34 -8.06
CA LEU A 67 -9.46 17.30 -7.04
C LEU A 67 -8.84 18.68 -7.26
N ASN A 68 -7.58 18.74 -7.68
CA ASN A 68 -6.91 19.99 -8.01
C ASN A 68 -7.52 20.66 -9.25
N GLN A 69 -7.95 19.88 -10.25
CA GLN A 69 -8.68 20.42 -11.40
C GLN A 69 -10.04 21.01 -10.99
N VAL A 70 -10.79 20.31 -10.13
CA VAL A 70 -12.07 20.82 -9.59
C VAL A 70 -11.86 22.14 -8.87
N ARG A 71 -10.87 22.21 -7.96
CA ARG A 71 -10.52 23.43 -7.22
C ARG A 71 -10.16 24.60 -8.15
N TYR A 72 -9.45 24.30 -9.24
CA TYR A 72 -9.12 25.32 -10.26
C TYR A 72 -10.37 25.86 -10.96
N TYR A 73 -11.31 24.98 -11.33
CA TYR A 73 -12.57 25.41 -11.94
C TYR A 73 -13.44 26.20 -10.97
N GLU A 74 -13.53 25.79 -9.70
CA GLU A 74 -14.24 26.53 -8.67
C GLU A 74 -13.71 27.97 -8.50
N GLN A 75 -12.39 28.16 -8.56
CA GLN A 75 -11.77 29.49 -8.51
C GLN A 75 -12.01 30.33 -9.76
N SER A 76 -12.25 29.68 -10.91
CA SER A 76 -12.44 30.37 -12.20
C SER A 76 -13.89 30.82 -12.42
N ILE A 77 -14.83 30.31 -11.64
CA ILE A 77 -16.28 30.60 -11.75
C ILE A 77 -16.74 31.59 -10.66
N ASN A 78 -15.95 31.77 -9.60
CA ASN A 78 -16.14 32.80 -8.57
C ASN A 78 -15.38 34.08 -8.90
#